data_AF-A0AAD7FAB7-F1
#
_entry.id   AF-A0AAD7FAB7-F1
#
_cell.length_a   1.000
_cell.length_b   1.000
_cell.length_c   1.000
_cell.angle_alpha   90.00
_cell.angle_beta   90.00
_cell.angle_gamma   90.00
#
_symmetry.space_group_name_H-M   'P 1'
#
loop_
_entity.id
_entity.type
_entity.pdbx_description
1 polymer ?
#
loop_
_entity_poly.entity_id
_entity_poly.type
_entity_poly.pdbx_seq_one_letter_code
_entity_poly.pdbx_strand_id
1 'polypeptide(L)'
;MESAYGIDVLPQNDPYVNLAERAIHSIAYALVPGRFLVDSLPMLKYIPGWFPGAGFQRLAKEWKVLARDMMEKPYAEAKLKIASGNAPHSFTAIALKSLDDHDDKEYHESVIKGTAGTMYTAASDTTVSALITFFLAMLANPEAQKKAQAEIDSVIQRGHLPDFDDESSLPYVTALFMEVLRWQPATPIGESLDSLYHAVTS
;
A
#
# COMPACT_ATOMS: atom_id res chain seq x y z
N MET A 1 1.39 -8.02 -2.53
CA MET A 1 2.41 -9.03 -2.21
C MET A 1 2.91 -9.73 -3.45
N GLU A 2 2.04 -10.37 -4.22
CA GLU A 2 2.40 -11.08 -5.46
C GLU A 2 3.16 -10.20 -6.48
N SER A 3 2.55 -9.10 -6.96
CA SER A 3 3.20 -8.23 -7.96
C SER A 3 4.51 -7.61 -7.47
N ALA A 4 4.63 -7.31 -6.17
CA ALA A 4 5.81 -6.67 -5.59
C ALA A 4 6.96 -7.63 -5.32
N TYR A 5 6.65 -8.78 -4.72
CA TYR A 5 7.64 -9.68 -4.12
C TYR A 5 7.57 -11.11 -4.66
N GLY A 6 6.55 -11.47 -5.45
CA GLY A 6 6.32 -12.85 -5.88
C GLY A 6 5.92 -13.74 -4.68
N ILE A 7 5.13 -13.19 -3.77
CA ILE A 7 4.68 -13.89 -2.57
C ILE A 7 3.16 -14.04 -2.63
N ASP A 8 2.72 -15.29 -2.65
CA ASP A 8 1.33 -15.67 -2.52
C ASP A 8 0.88 -15.47 -1.08
N VAL A 9 -0.28 -14.83 -0.93
CA VAL A 9 -0.87 -14.52 0.38
C VAL A 9 -1.67 -15.72 0.85
N LEU A 10 -1.52 -16.09 2.12
CA LEU A 10 -2.32 -17.12 2.74
C LEU A 10 -3.80 -16.71 2.81
N PRO A 11 -4.76 -17.62 2.58
CA PRO A 11 -6.18 -17.28 2.60
C PRO A 11 -6.68 -16.69 3.92
N GLN A 12 -6.03 -17.04 5.03
CA GLN A 12 -6.35 -16.55 6.38
C GLN A 12 -5.07 -16.38 7.20
N ASN A 13 -5.08 -15.39 8.10
CA ASN A 13 -3.99 -15.12 9.04
C ASN A 13 -2.62 -14.99 8.37
N ASP A 14 -2.56 -14.40 7.18
CA ASP A 14 -1.32 -14.19 6.49
C ASP A 14 -0.37 -13.27 7.30
N PRO A 15 0.87 -13.69 7.55
CA PRO A 15 1.79 -12.92 8.39
C PRO A 15 2.17 -11.57 7.78
N TYR A 16 2.22 -11.46 6.46
CA TYR A 16 2.55 -10.23 5.76
C TYR A 16 1.38 -9.26 5.73
N VAL A 17 0.16 -9.77 5.50
CA VAL A 17 -1.06 -8.94 5.58
C VAL A 17 -1.26 -8.41 7.00
N ASN A 18 -1.17 -9.27 8.02
CA ASN A 18 -1.29 -8.84 9.42
C ASN A 18 -0.21 -7.82 9.81
N LEU A 19 1.01 -7.99 9.32
CA LEU A 19 2.10 -7.05 9.54
C LEU A 19 1.82 -5.70 8.85
N ALA A 20 1.33 -5.74 7.60
CA ALA A 20 0.96 -4.56 6.84
C ALA A 20 -0.17 -3.79 7.50
N GLU A 21 -1.24 -4.45 7.93
CA GLU A 21 -2.36 -3.83 8.65
C GLU A 21 -1.89 -3.11 9.91
N ARG A 22 -1.03 -3.75 10.72
CA ARG A 22 -0.49 -3.14 11.94
C ARG A 22 0.42 -1.95 11.64
N ALA A 23 1.26 -2.04 10.61
CA ALA A 23 2.14 -0.96 10.19
C ALA A 23 1.35 0.23 9.61
N ILE A 24 0.41 -0.03 8.71
CA ILE A 24 -0.47 0.97 8.09
C ILE A 24 -1.32 1.67 9.15
N HIS A 25 -1.89 0.93 10.10
CA HIS A 25 -2.64 1.54 11.21
C HIS A 25 -1.77 2.50 12.02
N SER A 26 -0.50 2.14 12.24
CA SER A 26 0.47 3.00 12.93
C SER A 26 0.78 4.26 12.12
N ILE A 27 0.93 4.13 10.80
CA ILE A 27 1.15 5.26 9.87
C ILE A 27 -0.07 6.17 9.85
N ALA A 28 -1.28 5.63 9.65
CA ALA A 28 -2.52 6.39 9.64
C ALA A 28 -2.73 7.15 10.96
N TYR A 29 -2.37 6.52 12.09
CA TYR A 29 -2.41 7.17 13.40
C TYR A 29 -1.39 8.32 13.51
N ALA A 30 -0.18 8.14 12.95
CA ALA A 30 0.88 9.14 12.96
C ALA A 30 0.61 10.33 12.03
N LEU A 31 -0.05 10.11 10.91
CA LEU A 31 -0.34 11.15 9.91
C LEU A 31 -1.48 12.10 10.31
N VAL A 32 -2.16 11.88 11.44
CA VAL A 32 -3.22 12.77 11.92
C VAL A 32 -2.60 14.13 12.32
N PRO A 33 -2.93 15.22 11.62
CA PRO A 33 -2.32 16.53 11.90
C PRO A 33 -2.57 16.98 13.34
N GLY A 34 -1.52 17.49 13.99
CA GLY A 34 -1.59 18.00 15.36
C GLY A 34 -1.68 16.94 16.46
N ARG A 35 -1.57 15.66 16.12
CA ARG A 35 -1.60 14.57 17.10
C ARG A 35 -0.38 14.56 18.00
N PHE A 36 0.80 14.79 17.43
CA PHE A 36 2.04 14.85 18.20
C PHE A 36 2.57 16.28 18.24
N LEU A 37 2.84 16.77 19.45
CA LEU A 37 3.43 18.10 19.61
C LEU A 37 4.81 18.21 18.93
N VAL A 38 5.49 17.08 18.70
CA VAL A 38 6.77 17.04 17.99
C VAL A 38 6.65 17.52 16.54
N ASP A 39 5.47 17.38 15.93
CA ASP A 39 5.21 17.85 14.56
C ASP A 39 5.21 19.39 14.47
N SER A 40 4.82 20.06 15.56
CA SER A 40 4.81 21.53 15.67
C SER A 40 6.05 22.09 16.38
N LEU A 41 6.72 21.29 17.21
CA LEU A 41 7.86 21.68 18.05
C LEU A 41 8.99 20.65 17.91
N PRO A 42 9.87 20.77 16.88
CA PRO A 42 10.91 19.79 16.59
C PRO A 42 11.88 19.52 17.75
N MET A 43 12.05 20.49 18.66
CA MET A 43 12.88 20.34 19.87
C MET A 43 12.44 19.17 20.77
N LEU A 44 11.16 18.77 20.71
CA LEU A 44 10.64 17.66 21.52
C LEU A 44 11.24 16.31 21.11
N LYS A 45 11.83 16.16 19.90
CA LYS A 45 12.51 14.93 19.46
C LYS A 45 13.65 14.50 20.39
N TYR A 46 14.29 15.46 21.07
CA TYR A 46 15.48 15.21 21.90
C TYR A 46 15.17 14.95 23.38
N ILE A 47 13.90 15.02 23.77
CA ILE A 47 13.51 14.82 25.17
C ILE A 47 13.70 13.33 25.53
N PRO A 48 14.23 12.98 26.71
CA PRO A 48 14.35 11.58 27.11
C PRO A 48 12.99 10.88 27.26
N GLY A 49 12.92 9.58 26.91
CA GLY A 49 11.67 8.81 26.94
C GLY A 49 11.00 8.63 28.31
N TRP A 50 11.67 9.02 29.40
CA TRP A 50 11.10 9.05 30.75
C TRP A 50 10.37 10.36 31.08
N PHE A 51 10.51 11.39 30.26
CA PHE A 51 9.96 12.72 30.52
C PHE A 51 8.42 12.74 30.37
N PRO A 52 7.68 13.49 31.21
CA PRO A 52 6.24 13.63 31.07
C PRO A 52 5.85 14.15 29.68
N GLY A 53 5.03 13.39 28.96
CA GLY A 53 4.65 13.72 27.56
C GLY A 53 5.53 13.09 26.48
N ALA A 54 6.63 12.40 26.82
CA ALA A 54 7.49 11.67 25.87
C ALA A 54 6.94 10.28 25.46
N GLY A 55 5.66 9.99 25.73
CA GLY A 55 5.03 8.71 25.39
C GLY A 55 5.07 8.37 23.89
N PHE A 56 5.19 9.39 23.03
CA PHE A 56 5.36 9.23 21.58
C PHE A 56 6.65 8.50 21.22
N GLN A 57 7.71 8.55 22.03
CA GLN A 57 8.96 7.86 21.73
C GLN A 57 8.84 6.34 21.78
N ARG A 58 8.01 5.82 22.70
CA ARG A 58 7.71 4.39 22.76
C ARG A 58 6.94 3.96 21.51
N LEU A 59 5.92 4.73 21.14
CA LEU A 59 5.15 4.48 19.91
C LEU A 59 6.05 4.54 18.67
N ALA A 60 6.88 5.58 18.53
CA ALA A 60 7.83 5.72 17.43
C ALA A 60 8.79 4.52 17.34
N LYS A 61 9.32 4.04 18.48
CA LYS A 61 10.20 2.86 18.51
C LYS A 61 9.47 1.60 18.05
N GLU A 62 8.24 1.38 18.50
CA GLU A 62 7.42 0.22 18.11
C GLU A 62 7.03 0.29 16.63
N TRP A 63 6.59 1.46 16.16
CA TRP A 63 6.14 1.67 14.78
C TRP A 63 7.28 1.63 13.78
N LYS A 64 8.47 2.12 14.15
CA LYS A 64 9.67 1.98 13.32
C LYS A 64 10.02 0.52 13.06
N VAL A 65 9.85 -0.35 14.06
CA VAL A 65 10.05 -1.80 13.88
C VAL A 65 9.00 -2.37 12.92
N LEU A 66 7.72 -2.01 13.08
CA LEU A 66 6.66 -2.48 12.20
C LEU A 66 6.86 -2.02 10.74
N ALA A 67 7.16 -0.73 10.53
CA ALA A 67 7.38 -0.16 9.21
C ALA A 67 8.60 -0.80 8.52
N ARG A 68 9.71 -0.98 9.25
CA ARG A 68 10.88 -1.68 8.73
C ARG A 68 10.55 -3.12 8.39
N ASP A 69 9.94 -3.87 9.31
CA ASP A 69 9.67 -5.28 9.13
C ASP A 69 8.69 -5.53 7.96
N MET A 70 7.74 -4.61 7.73
CA MET A 70 6.80 -4.64 6.60
C MET A 70 7.52 -4.59 5.24
N MET A 71 8.68 -3.93 5.16
CA MET A 71 9.50 -3.89 3.94
C MET A 71 10.55 -5.00 3.91
N GLU A 72 11.24 -5.22 5.03
CA GLU A 72 12.39 -6.11 5.11
C GLU A 72 12.01 -7.58 4.95
N LYS A 73 10.95 -8.03 5.61
CA LYS A 73 10.60 -9.46 5.64
C LYS A 73 10.14 -9.98 4.27
N PRO A 74 9.17 -9.32 3.57
CA PRO A 74 8.81 -9.73 2.22
C PRO A 74 9.98 -9.68 1.25
N TYR A 75 10.82 -8.64 1.36
CA TYR A 75 11.99 -8.47 0.50
C TYR A 75 13.02 -9.58 0.69
N ALA A 76 13.32 -9.94 1.94
CA ALA A 76 14.23 -11.04 2.26
C ALA A 76 13.71 -12.38 1.72
N GLU A 77 12.41 -12.66 1.85
CA GLU A 77 11.82 -13.87 1.27
C GLU A 77 11.91 -13.87 -0.26
N ALA A 78 11.59 -12.75 -0.91
CA ALA A 78 11.73 -12.62 -2.36
C ALA A 78 13.17 -12.91 -2.81
N LYS A 79 14.18 -12.36 -2.12
CA LYS A 79 15.60 -12.65 -2.40
C LYS A 79 15.94 -14.13 -2.25
N LEU A 80 15.40 -14.83 -1.25
CA LEU A 80 15.62 -16.28 -1.08
C LEU A 80 15.00 -17.08 -2.24
N LYS A 81 13.78 -16.73 -2.67
CA LYS A 81 13.14 -17.34 -3.85
C LYS A 81 13.94 -17.10 -5.13
N ILE A 82 14.51 -15.90 -5.28
CA ILE A 82 15.39 -15.56 -6.40
C ILE A 82 16.68 -16.38 -6.37
N ALA A 83 17.36 -16.42 -5.23
CA ALA A 83 18.63 -17.16 -5.09
C ALA A 83 18.46 -18.67 -5.27
N SER A 84 17.28 -19.22 -4.97
CA SER A 84 16.95 -20.64 -5.17
C SER A 84 16.51 -20.98 -6.60
N GLY A 85 16.45 -20.01 -7.51
CA GLY A 85 16.03 -20.22 -8.90
C GLY A 85 14.51 -20.36 -9.09
N ASN A 86 13.73 -20.18 -8.02
CA ASN A 86 12.27 -20.32 -8.01
C ASN A 86 11.57 -18.95 -7.92
N ALA A 87 12.15 -17.91 -8.53
CA ALA A 87 11.62 -16.55 -8.47
C ALA A 87 10.30 -16.42 -9.24
N PRO A 88 9.16 -16.11 -8.59
CA PRO A 88 7.96 -15.75 -9.32
C PRO A 88 8.15 -14.39 -9.99
N HIS A 89 7.44 -14.16 -11.10
CA HIS A 89 7.47 -12.91 -11.82
C HIS A 89 6.95 -11.77 -10.92
N SER A 90 7.83 -10.83 -10.58
CA SER A 90 7.53 -9.72 -9.66
C SER A 90 8.45 -8.54 -9.92
N PHE A 91 8.04 -7.36 -9.45
CA PHE A 91 8.89 -6.16 -9.52
C PHE A 91 10.27 -6.41 -8.92
N THR A 92 10.35 -7.00 -7.72
CA THR A 92 11.63 -7.28 -7.04
C THR A 92 12.53 -8.19 -7.88
N ALA A 93 11.98 -9.25 -8.47
CA ALA A 93 12.75 -10.17 -9.32
C ALA A 93 13.27 -9.49 -10.59
N ILE A 94 12.43 -8.69 -11.26
CA ILE A 94 12.80 -7.95 -12.47
C ILE A 94 13.87 -6.90 -12.16
N ALA A 95 13.67 -6.12 -11.09
CA ALA A 95 14.58 -5.05 -10.70
C ALA A 95 15.95 -5.59 -10.28
N LEU A 96 15.99 -6.66 -9.47
CA LEU A 96 17.25 -7.29 -9.06
C LEU A 96 18.01 -7.93 -10.23
N LYS A 97 17.29 -8.50 -11.21
CA LYS A 97 17.91 -9.07 -12.41
C LYS A 97 18.52 -8.00 -13.32
N SER A 98 18.00 -6.78 -13.26
CA SER A 98 18.41 -5.65 -14.09
C SER A 98 19.57 -4.86 -13.49
N LEU A 99 20.08 -5.26 -12.32
CA LEU A 99 21.26 -4.65 -11.71
C LEU A 99 22.51 -5.04 -12.50
N ASP A 100 23.28 -4.03 -12.90
CA ASP A 100 24.59 -4.22 -13.54
C ASP A 100 25.70 -4.32 -12.46
N ASP A 101 26.78 -5.03 -12.77
CA ASP A 101 27.85 -5.33 -11.80
C ASP A 101 28.75 -4.11 -11.48
N HIS A 102 28.51 -2.96 -12.11
CA HIS A 102 29.35 -1.76 -12.01
C HIS A 102 28.81 -0.70 -11.02
N ASP A 103 27.62 -0.92 -10.47
CA ASP A 103 26.90 0.03 -9.63
C ASP A 103 27.12 -0.20 -8.12
N ASP A 104 26.82 0.83 -7.30
CA ASP A 104 26.76 0.72 -5.83
C ASP A 104 25.62 -0.22 -5.42
N LYS A 105 25.93 -1.52 -5.43
CA LYS A 105 24.97 -2.60 -5.24
C LYS A 105 24.16 -2.45 -3.95
N GLU A 106 24.77 -1.95 -2.88
CA GLU A 106 24.08 -1.74 -1.61
C GLU A 106 23.06 -0.60 -1.70
N TYR A 107 23.45 0.52 -2.31
CA TYR A 107 22.52 1.62 -2.57
C TYR A 107 21.34 1.17 -3.45
N HIS A 108 21.61 0.54 -4.59
CA HIS A 108 20.54 0.10 -5.50
C HIS A 108 19.64 -0.95 -4.88
N GLU A 109 20.18 -1.88 -4.09
CA GLU A 109 19.38 -2.85 -3.35
C GLU A 109 18.43 -2.14 -2.36
N SER A 110 18.93 -1.11 -1.66
CA SER A 110 18.12 -0.30 -0.74
C SER A 110 16.98 0.43 -1.45
N VAL A 111 17.24 0.95 -2.66
CA VAL A 111 16.24 1.61 -3.50
C VAL A 111 15.18 0.62 -3.94
N ILE A 112 15.57 -0.55 -4.46
CA ILE A 112 14.62 -1.59 -4.90
C ILE A 112 13.73 -2.03 -3.73
N LYS A 113 14.32 -2.27 -2.56
CA LYS A 113 13.56 -2.63 -1.35
C LYS A 113 12.59 -1.53 -0.96
N GLY A 114 13.03 -0.27 -0.96
CA GLY A 114 12.18 0.88 -0.67
C GLY A 114 11.01 0.99 -1.65
N THR A 115 11.28 0.87 -2.97
CA THR A 115 10.26 0.93 -4.01
C THR A 115 9.25 -0.21 -3.91
N ALA A 116 9.70 -1.45 -3.69
CA ALA A 116 8.81 -2.59 -3.49
C ALA A 116 7.95 -2.42 -2.23
N GLY A 117 8.54 -1.88 -1.17
CA GLY A 117 7.88 -1.49 0.07
C GLY A 117 6.75 -0.49 -0.17
N THR A 118 7.07 0.66 -0.76
CA THR A 118 6.12 1.70 -1.11
C THR A 118 5.01 1.18 -2.02
N MET A 119 5.35 0.39 -3.05
CA MET A 119 4.36 -0.18 -3.97
C MET A 119 3.34 -1.06 -3.24
N TYR A 120 3.80 -1.87 -2.28
CA TYR A 120 2.89 -2.69 -1.48
C TYR A 120 2.04 -1.84 -0.52
N THR A 121 2.66 -0.95 0.26
CA THR A 121 1.95 -0.11 1.24
C THR A 121 0.91 0.79 0.58
N ALA A 122 1.27 1.46 -0.51
CA ALA A 122 0.38 2.36 -1.23
C ALA A 122 -0.83 1.61 -1.81
N ALA A 123 -0.63 0.38 -2.31
CA ALA A 123 -1.71 -0.42 -2.89
C ALA A 123 -2.62 -1.07 -1.83
N SER A 124 -2.08 -1.42 -0.66
CA SER A 124 -2.82 -2.15 0.38
C SER A 124 -4.01 -1.36 0.94
N ASP A 125 -3.78 -0.16 1.46
CA ASP A 125 -4.84 0.59 2.15
C ASP A 125 -5.79 1.29 1.17
N THR A 126 -5.25 1.85 0.08
CA THR A 126 -6.03 2.65 -0.88
C THR A 126 -7.00 1.79 -1.69
N THR A 127 -6.57 0.60 -2.13
CA THR A 127 -7.43 -0.31 -2.90
C THR A 127 -8.55 -0.86 -2.03
N VAL A 128 -8.24 -1.26 -0.79
CA VAL A 128 -9.25 -1.73 0.17
C VAL A 128 -10.27 -0.63 0.46
N SER A 129 -9.79 0.60 0.69
CA SER A 129 -10.65 1.78 0.90
C SER A 129 -11.57 2.04 -0.30
N ALA A 130 -11.03 1.99 -1.52
CA ALA A 130 -11.81 2.17 -2.74
C ALA A 130 -12.88 1.07 -2.92
N LEU A 131 -12.57 -0.19 -2.60
CA LEU A 131 -13.54 -1.29 -2.65
C LEU A 131 -14.66 -1.11 -1.61
N ILE A 132 -14.33 -0.70 -0.40
CA ILE A 132 -15.33 -0.39 0.64
C ILE A 132 -16.25 0.75 0.16
N THR A 133 -15.66 1.83 -0.38
CA THR A 133 -16.43 2.95 -0.96
C THR A 133 -17.30 2.49 -2.13
N PHE A 134 -16.80 1.61 -2.99
CA PHE A 134 -17.57 1.04 -4.10
C PHE A 134 -18.82 0.33 -3.58
N PHE A 135 -18.69 -0.59 -2.63
CA PHE A 135 -19.85 -1.30 -2.07
C PHE A 135 -20.84 -0.34 -1.40
N LEU A 136 -20.35 0.63 -0.64
CA LEU A 136 -21.20 1.68 -0.06
C LEU A 136 -21.97 2.45 -1.13
N ALA A 137 -21.28 2.88 -2.19
CA ALA A 137 -21.88 3.62 -3.30
C ALA A 137 -22.96 2.81 -4.03
N MET A 138 -22.72 1.51 -4.26
CA MET A 138 -23.68 0.62 -4.92
C MET A 138 -24.91 0.36 -4.05
N LEU A 139 -24.72 0.16 -2.74
CA LEU A 139 -25.84 0.00 -1.79
C LEU A 139 -26.69 1.28 -1.68
N ALA A 140 -26.04 2.45 -1.72
CA ALA A 140 -26.74 3.75 -1.67
C ALA A 140 -27.41 4.12 -3.01
N ASN A 141 -26.92 3.60 -4.14
CA ASN A 141 -27.41 3.90 -5.48
C ASN A 141 -27.70 2.62 -6.30
N PRO A 142 -28.72 1.82 -5.95
CA PRO A 142 -28.99 0.55 -6.62
C PRO A 142 -29.25 0.68 -8.12
N GLU A 143 -29.80 1.80 -8.58
CA GLU A 143 -30.03 2.05 -10.01
C GLU A 143 -28.71 2.21 -10.79
N ALA A 144 -27.68 2.82 -10.17
CA ALA A 144 -26.37 2.92 -10.78
C ALA A 144 -25.71 1.54 -10.91
N GLN A 145 -25.86 0.69 -9.87
CA GLN A 145 -25.38 -0.68 -9.87
C GLN A 145 -26.05 -1.52 -10.98
N LYS A 146 -27.38 -1.48 -11.09
CA LYS A 146 -28.13 -2.19 -12.14
C LYS A 146 -27.70 -1.77 -13.54
N LYS A 147 -27.48 -0.47 -13.75
CA LYS A 147 -27.03 0.05 -15.04
C LYS A 147 -25.62 -0.44 -15.39
N ALA A 148 -24.71 -0.50 -14.43
CA ALA A 148 -23.37 -1.07 -14.65
C ALA A 148 -23.43 -2.57 -14.97
N GLN A 149 -24.26 -3.32 -14.26
CA GLN A 149 -24.48 -4.74 -14.55
C GLN A 149 -25.05 -4.94 -15.96
N ALA A 150 -26.02 -4.12 -16.38
CA ALA A 150 -26.58 -4.20 -17.73
C ALA A 150 -25.55 -3.90 -18.83
N GLU A 151 -24.63 -2.96 -18.60
CA GLU A 151 -23.53 -2.71 -19.55
C GLU A 151 -22.57 -3.90 -19.62
N ILE A 152 -22.15 -4.43 -18.47
CA ILE A 152 -21.30 -5.64 -18.39
C ILE A 152 -21.96 -6.81 -19.12
N ASP A 153 -23.23 -7.10 -18.84
CA ASP A 153 -23.97 -8.21 -19.46
C ASP A 153 -24.15 -8.04 -20.98
N SER A 154 -24.02 -6.82 -21.50
CA SER A 154 -24.14 -6.53 -22.94
C SER A 154 -22.83 -6.71 -23.72
N VAL A 155 -21.68 -6.60 -23.04
CA VAL A 155 -20.35 -6.69 -23.64
C VAL A 155 -19.73 -8.04 -23.35
N ILE A 156 -19.79 -8.48 -22.10
CA ILE A 156 -19.11 -9.68 -21.61
C ILE A 156 -19.96 -10.91 -21.88
N GLN A 157 -19.38 -11.88 -22.57
CA GLN A 157 -20.05 -13.14 -22.86
C GLN A 157 -20.29 -13.92 -21.56
N ARG A 158 -21.47 -14.56 -21.45
CA ARG A 158 -21.78 -15.41 -20.30
C ARG A 158 -20.75 -16.52 -20.15
N GLY A 159 -20.24 -16.68 -18.93
CA GLY A 159 -19.21 -17.67 -18.60
C GLY A 159 -17.77 -17.17 -18.76
N HIS A 160 -17.59 -15.94 -19.23
CA HIS A 160 -16.30 -15.26 -19.25
C HIS A 160 -16.22 -14.21 -18.14
N LEU A 161 -15.01 -13.98 -17.64
CA LEU A 161 -14.69 -12.84 -16.80
C LEU A 161 -14.21 -11.69 -17.69
N PRO A 162 -14.45 -10.43 -17.31
CA PRO A 162 -13.90 -9.29 -18.04
C PRO A 162 -12.37 -9.32 -18.09
N ASP A 163 -11.80 -8.82 -19.17
CA ASP A 163 -10.37 -8.52 -19.29
C ASP A 163 -10.11 -7.05 -19.69
N PHE A 164 -8.84 -6.70 -19.91
CA PHE A 164 -8.47 -5.32 -20.25
C PHE A 164 -8.89 -4.89 -21.66
N ASP A 165 -9.12 -5.83 -22.58
CA ASP A 165 -9.55 -5.52 -23.95
C ASP A 165 -11.02 -5.04 -23.96
N ASP A 166 -11.81 -5.45 -22.97
CA ASP A 166 -13.21 -5.05 -22.80
C ASP A 166 -13.38 -3.60 -22.31
N GLU A 167 -12.37 -2.99 -21.68
CA GLU A 167 -12.49 -1.69 -20.98
C GLU A 167 -13.03 -0.58 -21.89
N SER A 168 -12.56 -0.55 -23.15
CA SER A 168 -13.00 0.43 -24.15
C SER A 168 -14.49 0.33 -24.51
N SER A 169 -15.09 -0.84 -24.28
CA SER A 169 -16.50 -1.14 -24.52
C SER A 169 -17.38 -0.97 -23.27
N LEU A 170 -16.79 -0.64 -22.11
CA LEU A 170 -17.49 -0.48 -20.82
C LEU A 170 -17.44 0.98 -20.28
N PRO A 171 -17.86 1.99 -21.07
CA PRO A 171 -17.68 3.39 -20.70
C PRO A 171 -18.45 3.79 -19.43
N TYR A 172 -19.61 3.20 -19.14
CA TYR A 172 -20.36 3.50 -17.93
C TYR A 172 -19.72 2.88 -16.69
N VAL A 173 -19.20 1.65 -16.76
CA VAL A 173 -18.42 1.05 -15.66
C VAL A 173 -17.19 1.89 -15.37
N THR A 174 -16.46 2.32 -16.40
CA THR A 174 -15.29 3.20 -16.23
C THR A 174 -15.68 4.51 -15.56
N ALA A 175 -16.75 5.16 -16.02
CA ALA A 175 -17.24 6.39 -15.40
C ALA A 175 -17.69 6.18 -13.94
N LEU A 176 -18.34 5.05 -13.64
CA LEU A 176 -18.76 4.70 -12.29
C LEU A 176 -17.56 4.50 -11.36
N PHE A 177 -16.54 3.77 -11.82
CA PHE A 177 -15.32 3.58 -11.06
C PHE A 177 -14.61 4.92 -10.77
N MET A 178 -14.51 5.78 -11.78
CA MET A 178 -13.95 7.13 -11.61
C MET A 178 -14.76 7.96 -10.61
N GLU A 179 -16.09 7.84 -10.62
CA GLU A 179 -16.96 8.53 -9.67
C GLU A 179 -16.81 7.99 -8.24
N VAL A 180 -16.62 6.68 -8.06
CA VAL A 180 -16.30 6.07 -6.76
C VAL A 180 -15.00 6.64 -6.19
N LEU A 181 -13.96 6.74 -7.01
CA LEU A 181 -12.68 7.34 -6.61
C LEU A 181 -12.80 8.84 -6.28
N ARG A 182 -13.73 9.55 -6.94
CA ARG A 182 -13.97 10.98 -6.74
C ARG A 182 -14.82 11.28 -5.49
N TRP A 183 -15.82 10.45 -5.18
CA TRP A 183 -16.84 10.75 -4.17
C TRP A 183 -16.32 10.66 -2.73
N GLN A 184 -15.59 9.59 -2.40
CA GLN A 184 -14.95 9.39 -1.10
C GLN A 184 -13.52 8.88 -1.34
N PRO A 185 -12.59 9.77 -1.73
CA PRO A 185 -11.22 9.38 -2.02
C PRO A 185 -10.54 8.81 -0.78
N ALA A 186 -9.71 7.78 -0.96
CA ALA A 186 -8.96 7.15 0.13
C ALA A 186 -8.03 8.14 0.86
N THR A 187 -7.52 9.15 0.15
CA THR A 187 -6.63 10.19 0.67
C THR A 187 -7.17 11.60 0.42
N PRO A 188 -8.19 12.06 1.19
CA PRO A 188 -8.89 13.33 0.93
C PRO A 188 -8.01 14.60 1.00
N ILE A 189 -6.89 14.53 1.73
CA ILE A 189 -6.01 15.66 2.03
C ILE A 189 -4.69 15.58 1.22
N GLY A 190 -4.54 14.57 0.36
CA GLY A 190 -3.25 14.23 -0.26
C GLY A 190 -2.17 13.82 0.76
N GLU A 191 -0.97 13.52 0.27
CA GLU A 191 0.21 13.26 1.10
C GLU A 191 1.15 14.45 0.99
N SER A 192 1.55 15.06 2.12
CA SER A 192 2.64 16.03 2.11
C SER A 192 3.98 15.28 2.19
N LEU A 193 4.89 15.58 1.25
CA LEU A 193 6.21 14.94 1.18
C LEU A 193 7.02 15.12 2.49
N ASP A 194 6.85 16.24 3.18
CA ASP A 194 7.49 16.51 4.46
C ASP A 194 6.97 15.62 5.60
N SER A 195 5.67 15.30 5.61
CA SER A 195 5.08 14.45 6.66
C SER A 195 5.56 13.00 6.56
N LEU A 196 5.75 12.49 5.34
CA LEU A 196 6.32 11.17 5.09
C LEU A 196 7.80 11.09 5.49
N TYR A 197 8.60 12.11 5.15
CA TYR A 197 10.01 12.15 5.56
C TYR A 197 10.14 12.15 7.09
N HIS A 198 9.32 12.91 7.81
CA HIS A 198 9.36 12.91 9.27
C HIS A 198 8.85 11.60 9.88
N ALA A 199 7.77 11.01 9.37
CA ALA A 199 7.25 9.73 9.86
C ALA A 199 8.22 8.55 9.66
N VAL A 200 9.04 8.59 8.59
CA VAL A 200 10.01 7.53 8.27
C VAL A 200 11.37 7.77 8.95
N THR A 201 11.76 9.02 9.22
CA THR A 201 13.09 9.37 9.77
C THR A 201 13.11 9.69 11.27
N SER A 202 11.96 9.78 11.94
CA SER A 202 11.87 9.97 13.40
C SER A 202 11.98 8.66 14.18
#